data_AF-M4VLE6-F1
#
_entry.id   AF-M4VLE6-F1
#
_cell.length_a   1.000
_cell.length_b   1.000
_cell.length_c   1.000
_cell.angle_alpha   90.00
_cell.angle_beta   90.00
_cell.angle_gamma   90.00
#
_symmetry.space_group_name_H-M   'P 1'
#
loop_
_entity.id
_entity.type
_entity.pdbx_description
1 polymer ?
#
loop_
_entity_poly.entity_id
_entity_poly.type
_entity_poly.pdbx_seq_one_letter_code
_entity_poly.pdbx_strand_id
1 'polypeptide(L)'
;MLKLNIKTEPYWLELGLGVRVKVRPCTSPIFYAARAFMNKRLTEIGEEYRKRKEIGASVDDLPQVDNVEIREALAEEYLARGLARTAIVDWDGILEADGDAKAPVTPEKIDELMTGFWSIAASFSQQYTGVRELIDAEKKDLSAGQSGTSGTALNTANPAPKNARTARTRKTTAKA
;
A
#
# COMPACT_ATOMS: atom_id res chain seq x y z
N MET A 1 -4.10 4.37 27.97
CA MET A 1 -4.99 4.52 26.79
C MET A 1 -4.12 4.71 25.56
N LEU A 2 -4.42 4.04 24.46
CA LEU A 2 -3.65 4.15 23.21
C LEU A 2 -4.17 5.34 22.38
N LYS A 3 -3.26 6.03 21.69
CA LYS A 3 -3.57 7.09 20.71
C LYS A 3 -2.96 6.70 19.38
N LEU A 4 -3.81 6.55 18.36
CA LEU A 4 -3.37 6.27 16.99
C LEU A 4 -2.99 7.58 16.30
N ASN A 5 -1.94 7.54 15.47
CA ASN A 5 -1.50 8.67 14.65
C ASN A 5 -2.04 8.52 13.22
N ILE A 6 -3.35 8.73 13.06
CA ILE A 6 -4.07 8.58 11.79
C ILE A 6 -4.14 9.89 11.01
N LYS A 7 -4.11 9.79 9.67
CA LYS A 7 -4.38 10.95 8.80
C LYS A 7 -5.85 11.35 8.93
N THR A 8 -6.10 12.63 9.15
CA THR A 8 -7.45 13.20 9.29
C THR A 8 -7.87 14.04 8.09
N GLU A 9 -6.92 14.37 7.20
CA GLU A 9 -7.15 15.17 6.00
C GLU A 9 -7.05 14.31 4.73
N PRO A 10 -7.70 14.72 3.62
CA PRO A 10 -7.55 14.04 2.36
C PRO A 10 -6.10 13.99 1.86
N TYR A 11 -5.67 12.86 1.33
CA TYR A 11 -4.30 12.63 0.89
C TYR A 11 -4.24 11.91 -0.46
N TRP A 12 -3.10 12.01 -1.15
CA TRP A 12 -2.89 11.37 -2.44
C TRP A 12 -2.39 9.94 -2.29
N LEU A 13 -2.93 9.05 -3.14
CA LEU A 13 -2.45 7.70 -3.39
C LEU A 13 -1.89 7.63 -4.81
N GLU A 14 -0.68 7.09 -4.93
CA GLU A 14 -0.01 6.86 -6.22
C GLU A 14 -0.33 5.45 -6.70
N LEU A 15 -1.18 5.31 -7.72
CA LEU A 15 -1.72 4.00 -8.13
C LEU A 15 -0.87 3.30 -9.20
N GLY A 16 0.11 4.02 -9.77
CA GLY A 16 0.94 3.56 -10.88
C GLY A 16 0.43 4.10 -12.23
N LEU A 17 1.17 3.86 -13.31
CA LEU A 17 0.81 4.30 -14.67
C LEU A 17 0.58 5.82 -14.82
N GLY A 18 1.19 6.63 -13.94
CA GLY A 18 0.96 8.08 -13.90
C GLY A 18 -0.39 8.49 -13.29
N VAL A 19 -1.17 7.53 -12.78
CA VAL A 19 -2.46 7.77 -12.13
C VAL A 19 -2.28 7.95 -10.63
N ARG A 20 -2.90 9.00 -10.10
CA ARG A 20 -3.04 9.21 -8.65
C ARG A 20 -4.44 9.68 -8.29
N VAL A 21 -4.89 9.32 -7.09
CA VAL A 21 -6.20 9.70 -6.58
C VAL A 21 -6.07 10.36 -5.22
N LYS A 22 -6.84 11.42 -4.98
CA LYS A 22 -6.96 12.07 -3.68
C LYS A 22 -8.14 11.46 -2.95
N VAL A 23 -7.90 10.93 -1.76
CA VAL A 23 -8.88 10.18 -0.97
C VAL A 23 -9.10 10.80 0.40
N ARG A 24 -10.33 10.69 0.91
CA ARG A 24 -10.64 10.92 2.33
C ARG A 24 -10.00 9.84 3.20
N PRO A 25 -9.67 10.11 4.48
CA PRO A 25 -9.23 9.08 5.41
C PRO A 25 -10.15 7.86 5.45
N CYS A 26 -9.58 6.65 5.41
CA CYS A 26 -10.34 5.40 5.49
C CYS A 26 -10.86 5.19 6.92
N THR A 27 -12.02 5.77 7.20
CA THR A 27 -12.70 5.65 8.50
C THR A 27 -13.73 4.54 8.47
N SER A 28 -14.14 4.05 9.65
CA SER A 28 -15.17 3.01 9.75
C SER A 28 -16.47 3.35 9.00
N PRO A 29 -17.01 4.59 9.05
CA PRO A 29 -18.19 4.95 8.26
C PRO A 29 -18.02 4.77 6.75
N ILE A 30 -16.85 5.16 6.19
CA ILE A 30 -16.54 4.97 4.76
C ILE A 30 -16.48 3.48 4.43
N PHE A 31 -15.77 2.71 5.24
CA PHE A 31 -15.62 1.28 5.03
C PHE A 31 -16.96 0.53 5.10
N TYR A 32 -17.79 0.83 6.11
CA TYR A 32 -19.10 0.18 6.24
C TYR A 32 -20.09 0.63 5.17
N ALA A 33 -20.03 1.87 4.68
CA ALA A 33 -20.80 2.30 3.53
C ALA A 33 -20.42 1.50 2.27
N ALA A 34 -19.12 1.30 2.03
CA ALA A 34 -18.63 0.47 0.93
C ALA A 34 -19.07 -0.99 1.07
N ARG A 35 -19.01 -1.56 2.27
CA ARG A 35 -19.49 -2.91 2.55
C ARG A 35 -21.00 -3.05 2.31
N ALA A 36 -21.79 -2.04 2.68
CA ALA A 36 -23.23 -2.03 2.40
C ALA A 36 -23.51 -1.99 0.89
N PHE A 37 -22.76 -1.19 0.13
CA PHE A 37 -22.83 -1.18 -1.33
C PHE A 37 -22.51 -2.57 -1.93
N MET A 38 -21.41 -3.19 -1.50
CA MET A 38 -21.02 -4.55 -1.90
C MET A 38 -22.13 -5.58 -1.63
N ASN A 39 -22.63 -5.61 -0.39
CA ASN A 39 -23.71 -6.53 -0.02
C ASN A 39 -24.97 -6.33 -0.86
N LYS A 40 -25.33 -5.07 -1.13
CA LYS A 40 -26.49 -4.74 -1.97
C LYS A 40 -26.32 -5.31 -3.39
N ARG A 41 -25.15 -5.13 -4.01
CA ARG A 41 -24.87 -5.65 -5.36
C ARG A 41 -24.93 -7.17 -5.44
N LEU A 42 -24.32 -7.87 -4.48
CA LEU A 42 -24.39 -9.33 -4.43
C LEU A 42 -25.82 -9.84 -4.25
N THR A 43 -26.61 -9.18 -3.41
CA THR A 43 -28.03 -9.51 -3.21
C THR A 43 -28.84 -9.29 -4.50
N GLU A 44 -28.64 -8.17 -5.20
CA GLU A 44 -29.32 -7.87 -6.47
C GLU A 44 -29.07 -8.97 -7.51
N ILE A 45 -27.83 -9.45 -7.63
CA ILE A 45 -27.50 -10.56 -8.55
C ILE A 45 -28.20 -11.86 -8.13
N GLY A 46 -28.15 -12.20 -6.84
CA GLY A 46 -28.78 -13.43 -6.33
C GLY A 46 -30.32 -13.41 -6.40
N GLU A 47 -30.93 -12.24 -6.35
CA GLU A 47 -32.37 -12.05 -6.60
C GLU A 47 -32.70 -12.19 -8.08
N GLU A 48 -31.93 -11.57 -8.97
CA GLU A 48 -32.11 -11.67 -10.42
C GLU A 48 -31.98 -13.12 -10.90
N TYR A 49 -30.95 -13.83 -10.41
CA TYR A 49 -30.76 -15.24 -10.69
C TYR A 49 -31.99 -16.08 -10.30
N ARG A 50 -32.51 -15.88 -9.08
CA ARG A 50 -33.72 -16.59 -8.60
C ARG A 50 -34.93 -16.27 -9.46
N LYS A 51 -35.18 -14.99 -9.76
CA LYS A 51 -36.32 -14.56 -10.58
C LYS A 51 -36.30 -15.19 -11.96
N ARG A 52 -35.14 -15.19 -12.63
CA ARG A 52 -35.00 -15.81 -13.97
C ARG A 52 -35.22 -17.31 -13.93
N LYS A 53 -34.70 -18.00 -12.91
CA LYS A 53 -34.88 -19.44 -12.74
C LYS A 53 -36.34 -19.81 -12.49
N GLU A 54 -37.07 -19.02 -11.70
CA GLU A 54 -38.49 -19.24 -11.41
C GLU A 54 -39.37 -19.15 -12.68
N ILE A 55 -39.02 -18.29 -13.63
CA ILE A 55 -39.74 -18.13 -14.91
C ILE A 55 -39.17 -18.98 -16.05
N GLY A 56 -38.18 -19.83 -15.78
CA GLY A 56 -37.51 -20.65 -16.79
C GLY A 56 -36.68 -19.87 -17.82
N ALA A 57 -36.30 -18.62 -17.52
CA ALA A 57 -35.42 -17.83 -18.36
C ALA A 57 -33.95 -18.28 -18.21
N SER A 58 -33.12 -17.97 -19.21
CA SER A 58 -31.68 -18.24 -19.14
C SER A 58 -31.02 -17.41 -18.03
N VAL A 59 -30.03 -18.02 -17.39
CA VAL A 59 -29.16 -17.42 -16.36
C VAL A 59 -27.69 -17.48 -16.77
N ASP A 60 -27.38 -17.88 -18.02
CA ASP A 60 -26.02 -18.13 -18.48
C ASP A 60 -25.18 -16.84 -18.54
N ASP A 61 -25.85 -15.70 -18.69
CA ASP A 61 -25.26 -14.35 -18.69
C ASP A 61 -25.10 -13.76 -17.29
N LEU A 62 -25.63 -14.41 -16.24
CA LEU A 62 -25.55 -13.92 -14.87
C LEU A 62 -24.35 -14.50 -14.12
N PRO A 63 -23.69 -13.68 -13.28
CA PRO A 63 -22.68 -14.20 -12.37
C PRO A 63 -23.29 -15.20 -11.37
N GLN A 64 -22.66 -16.37 -11.22
CA GLN A 64 -23.09 -17.44 -10.32
C GLN A 64 -22.64 -17.14 -8.88
N VAL A 65 -23.38 -16.28 -8.18
CA VAL A 65 -23.07 -15.85 -6.80
C VAL A 65 -23.23 -16.95 -5.73
N ASP A 66 -23.78 -18.10 -6.10
CA ASP A 66 -23.80 -19.32 -5.29
C ASP A 66 -22.45 -20.06 -5.32
N ASN A 67 -21.68 -19.91 -6.38
CA ASN A 67 -20.28 -20.30 -6.42
C ASN A 67 -19.45 -19.37 -5.50
N VAL A 68 -18.72 -19.97 -4.56
CA VAL A 68 -17.95 -19.25 -3.54
C VAL A 68 -16.85 -18.38 -4.16
N GLU A 69 -16.10 -18.91 -5.13
CA GLU A 69 -14.99 -18.21 -5.78
C GLU A 69 -15.48 -16.99 -6.56
N ILE A 70 -16.59 -17.16 -7.30
CA ILE A 70 -17.21 -16.06 -8.06
C ILE A 70 -17.76 -15.00 -7.10
N ARG A 71 -18.42 -15.42 -6.02
CA ARG A 71 -18.95 -14.50 -5.01
C ARG A 71 -17.84 -13.71 -4.32
N GLU A 72 -16.73 -14.36 -3.99
CA GLU A 72 -15.58 -13.69 -3.36
C GLU A 72 -14.92 -12.68 -4.31
N ALA A 73 -14.72 -13.05 -5.58
CA ALA A 73 -14.20 -12.14 -6.59
C ALA A 73 -15.10 -10.90 -6.77
N LEU A 74 -16.42 -11.10 -6.87
CA LEU A 74 -17.39 -10.01 -6.96
C LEU A 74 -17.44 -9.17 -5.67
N ALA A 75 -17.30 -9.80 -4.50
CA ALA A 75 -17.27 -9.10 -3.23
C ALA A 75 -16.06 -8.16 -3.17
N GLU A 76 -14.87 -8.63 -3.57
CA GLU A 76 -13.66 -7.80 -3.64
C GLU A 76 -13.84 -6.63 -4.61
N GLU A 77 -14.34 -6.89 -5.83
CA GLU A 77 -14.60 -5.86 -6.83
C GLU A 77 -15.57 -4.79 -6.32
N TYR A 78 -16.75 -5.20 -5.81
CA TYR A 78 -17.75 -4.25 -5.35
C TYR A 78 -17.33 -3.52 -4.08
N LEU A 79 -16.54 -4.15 -3.21
CA LEU A 79 -15.96 -3.46 -2.05
C LEU A 79 -14.99 -2.37 -2.50
N ALA A 80 -14.08 -2.69 -3.43
CA ALA A 80 -13.12 -1.74 -3.99
C ALA A 80 -13.83 -0.54 -4.63
N ARG A 81 -14.88 -0.79 -5.43
CA ARG A 81 -15.72 0.27 -6.03
C ARG A 81 -16.47 1.09 -5.00
N GLY A 82 -17.06 0.43 -3.99
CA GLY A 82 -17.73 1.11 -2.88
C GLY A 82 -16.79 2.03 -2.11
N LEU A 83 -15.57 1.59 -1.86
CA LEU A 83 -14.52 2.39 -1.23
C LEU A 83 -14.11 3.55 -2.13
N ALA A 84 -13.82 3.31 -3.40
CA ALA A 84 -13.44 4.34 -4.35
C ALA A 84 -14.50 5.45 -4.47
N ARG A 85 -15.79 5.07 -4.64
CA ARG A 85 -16.93 5.99 -4.73
C ARG A 85 -17.10 6.88 -3.50
N THR A 86 -16.76 6.37 -2.31
CA THR A 86 -16.91 7.10 -1.04
C THR A 86 -15.66 7.90 -0.67
N ALA A 87 -14.49 7.42 -1.08
CA ALA A 87 -13.20 7.96 -0.70
C ALA A 87 -12.68 9.03 -1.65
N ILE A 88 -12.76 8.80 -2.96
CA ILE A 88 -12.11 9.64 -3.97
C ILE A 88 -12.80 11.00 -4.03
N VAL A 89 -12.00 12.05 -3.94
CA VAL A 89 -12.44 13.45 -4.01
C VAL A 89 -11.77 14.23 -5.13
N ASP A 90 -10.66 13.74 -5.66
CA ASP A 90 -9.94 14.29 -6.81
C ASP A 90 -9.06 13.21 -7.44
N TRP A 91 -8.57 13.41 -8.66
CA TRP A 91 -7.56 12.54 -9.29
C TRP A 91 -6.70 13.28 -10.30
N ASP A 92 -5.64 12.63 -10.76
CA ASP A 92 -4.75 13.13 -11.81
C ASP A 92 -4.26 11.96 -12.67
N GLY A 93 -3.94 12.22 -13.93
CA GLY A 93 -3.58 11.19 -14.91
C GLY A 93 -4.75 10.36 -15.44
N ILE A 94 -6.00 10.78 -15.21
CA ILE A 94 -7.22 10.14 -15.73
C ILE A 94 -7.91 11.11 -16.68
N LEU A 95 -8.03 10.72 -17.95
CA LEU A 95 -8.48 11.55 -19.05
C LEU A 95 -9.80 11.03 -19.63
N GLU A 96 -10.51 11.88 -20.36
CA GLU A 96 -11.68 11.48 -21.14
C GLU A 96 -11.30 10.58 -22.31
N ALA A 97 -12.24 9.78 -22.80
CA ALA A 97 -11.98 8.86 -23.92
C ALA A 97 -11.74 9.60 -25.25
N ASP A 98 -12.42 10.73 -25.44
CA ASP A 98 -12.40 11.50 -26.69
C ASP A 98 -11.33 12.62 -26.71
N GLY A 99 -10.36 12.59 -25.79
CA GLY A 99 -9.22 13.52 -25.81
C GLY A 99 -8.47 13.64 -24.48
N ASP A 100 -7.55 14.59 -24.39
CA ASP A 100 -6.64 14.71 -23.24
C ASP A 100 -7.21 15.54 -22.06
N ALA A 101 -8.53 15.79 -22.05
CA ALA A 101 -9.16 16.51 -20.96
C ALA A 101 -9.23 15.62 -19.71
N LYS A 102 -8.93 16.15 -18.52
CA LYS A 102 -9.09 15.42 -17.26
C LYS A 102 -10.55 14.99 -17.08
N ALA A 103 -10.78 13.69 -16.86
CA ALA A 103 -12.10 13.15 -16.60
C ALA A 103 -12.67 13.73 -15.28
N PRO A 104 -13.98 13.99 -15.18
CA PRO A 104 -14.60 14.44 -13.95
C PRO A 104 -14.71 13.30 -12.95
N VAL A 105 -14.54 13.61 -11.66
CA VAL A 105 -14.73 12.62 -10.59
C VAL A 105 -16.23 12.39 -10.37
N THR A 106 -16.80 11.46 -11.11
CA THR A 106 -18.19 11.01 -10.95
C THR A 106 -18.24 9.52 -10.61
N PRO A 107 -19.34 9.02 -10.01
CA PRO A 107 -19.46 7.59 -9.70
C PRO A 107 -19.32 6.69 -10.93
N GLU A 108 -19.73 7.15 -12.11
CA GLU A 108 -19.64 6.43 -13.37
C GLU A 108 -18.18 6.32 -13.83
N LYS A 109 -17.42 7.43 -13.79
CA LYS A 109 -16.00 7.44 -14.13
C LYS A 109 -15.14 6.69 -13.12
N ILE A 110 -15.53 6.70 -11.84
CA ILE A 110 -14.89 5.87 -10.80
C ILE A 110 -15.11 4.38 -11.11
N ASP A 111 -16.32 3.97 -11.48
CA ASP A 111 -16.57 2.59 -11.85
C ASP A 111 -15.80 2.18 -13.12
N GLU A 112 -15.75 3.06 -14.12
CA GLU A 112 -14.95 2.84 -15.34
C GLU A 112 -13.47 2.59 -14.99
N LEU A 113 -12.88 3.41 -14.10
CA LEU A 113 -11.52 3.24 -13.62
C LEU A 113 -11.31 1.89 -12.91
N MET A 114 -12.20 1.57 -11.97
CA MET A 114 -12.04 0.41 -11.09
C MET A 114 -12.31 -0.93 -11.80
N THR A 115 -13.18 -0.93 -12.81
CA THR A 115 -13.52 -2.12 -13.60
C THR A 115 -12.61 -2.27 -14.82
N GLY A 116 -12.26 -1.17 -15.49
CA GLY A 116 -11.47 -1.19 -16.72
C GLY A 116 -9.98 -1.44 -16.49
N PHE A 117 -9.45 -1.12 -15.30
CA PHE A 117 -8.02 -1.17 -15.02
C PHE A 117 -7.74 -1.94 -13.73
N TRP A 118 -7.68 -3.27 -13.84
CA TRP A 118 -7.45 -4.17 -12.69
C TRP A 118 -6.23 -3.76 -11.83
N SER A 119 -5.11 -3.39 -12.45
CA SER A 119 -3.90 -3.01 -11.71
C SER A 119 -4.10 -1.74 -10.87
N ILE A 120 -4.90 -0.80 -11.37
CA ILE A 120 -5.25 0.43 -10.64
C ILE A 120 -6.17 0.07 -9.46
N ALA A 121 -7.19 -0.76 -9.70
CA ALA A 121 -8.11 -1.20 -8.65
C ALA A 121 -7.40 -1.98 -7.53
N ALA A 122 -6.51 -2.91 -7.89
CA ALA A 122 -5.70 -3.67 -6.94
C ALA A 122 -4.78 -2.75 -6.12
N SER A 123 -4.07 -1.83 -6.78
CA SER A 123 -3.20 -0.84 -6.14
C SER A 123 -3.99 0.06 -5.19
N PHE A 124 -5.18 0.51 -5.60
CA PHE A 124 -6.07 1.30 -4.76
C PHE A 124 -6.49 0.53 -3.52
N SER A 125 -7.04 -0.67 -3.66
CA SER A 125 -7.50 -1.49 -2.54
C SER A 125 -6.38 -1.76 -1.55
N GLN A 126 -5.20 -2.16 -2.04
CA GLN A 126 -4.02 -2.42 -1.20
C GLN A 126 -3.58 -1.18 -0.43
N GLN A 127 -3.51 -0.01 -1.08
CA GLN A 127 -3.01 1.20 -0.44
C GLN A 127 -4.03 1.87 0.48
N TYR A 128 -5.30 1.85 0.11
CA TYR A 128 -6.37 2.55 0.82
C TYR A 128 -6.84 1.80 2.06
N THR A 129 -6.87 0.47 1.99
CA THR A 129 -7.21 -0.39 3.14
C THR A 129 -5.97 -0.91 3.87
N GLY A 130 -4.80 -0.82 3.25
CA GLY A 130 -3.53 -1.19 3.87
C GLY A 130 -3.27 -0.35 5.11
N VAL A 131 -2.75 -1.00 6.15
CA VAL A 131 -2.29 -0.36 7.38
C VAL A 131 -1.06 0.50 7.05
N ARG A 132 -1.27 1.70 6.51
CA ARG A 132 -0.19 2.67 6.27
C ARG A 132 0.46 3.14 7.58
N GLU A 133 -0.17 2.85 8.73
CA GLU A 133 0.38 3.07 10.07
C GLU A 133 1.71 2.32 10.32
N LEU A 134 1.97 1.19 9.65
CA LEU A 134 3.22 0.44 9.85
C LEU A 134 4.41 1.02 9.07
N ILE A 135 4.18 1.58 7.88
CA ILE A 135 5.27 1.95 6.95
C ILE A 135 5.80 3.36 7.20
N ASP A 136 4.94 4.32 7.56
CA ASP A 136 5.37 5.70 7.81
C ASP A 136 6.03 5.87 9.19
N ALA A 137 5.76 4.95 10.13
CA ALA A 137 6.45 4.87 11.42
C ALA A 137 7.90 4.38 11.25
N GLU A 138 8.15 3.35 10.42
CA GLU A 138 9.52 2.89 10.13
C GLU A 138 10.36 3.95 9.40
N LYS A 139 9.74 4.76 8.53
CA LYS A 139 10.46 5.84 7.83
C LYS A 139 10.78 7.04 8.71
N LYS A 140 10.01 7.29 9.78
CA LYS A 140 10.25 8.42 10.69
C LYS A 140 11.42 8.21 11.67
N ASP A 141 11.84 6.97 11.91
CA ASP A 141 13.01 6.67 12.74
C ASP A 141 14.33 6.57 11.96
N LEU A 142 14.31 6.60 10.62
CA LEU A 142 15.52 6.51 9.79
C LEU A 142 16.10 7.86 9.34
N SER A 143 15.47 8.99 9.67
CA SER A 143 15.97 10.33 9.28
C SER A 143 16.59 11.16 10.40
N ALA A 144 16.72 10.61 11.61
CA ALA A 144 17.44 11.28 12.70
C ALA A 144 18.97 11.11 12.57
N GLY A 145 19.57 11.92 11.69
CA GLY A 145 20.90 12.48 11.90
C GLY A 145 22.02 12.03 10.94
N GLN A 146 22.21 12.77 9.85
CA GLN A 146 23.57 13.20 9.52
C GLN A 146 23.85 14.50 10.26
N SER A 147 24.56 14.42 11.38
CA SER A 147 25.52 15.45 11.78
C SER A 147 26.42 14.92 12.89
N GLY A 148 27.72 14.95 12.63
CA GLY A 148 28.75 14.57 13.57
C GLY A 148 29.88 13.80 12.89
N THR A 149 30.64 14.47 12.03
CA THR A 149 32.08 14.18 11.92
C THR A 149 32.66 14.18 13.34
N SER A 150 32.77 13.01 13.96
CA SER A 150 33.56 12.88 15.18
C SER A 150 35.02 13.00 14.73
N GLY A 151 35.60 14.16 15.04
CA GLY A 151 37.03 14.37 14.91
C GLY A 151 37.76 13.18 15.51
N THR A 152 38.79 12.74 14.79
CA THR A 152 39.74 11.70 15.16
C THR A 152 39.95 11.70 16.68
N ALA A 153 39.44 10.67 17.36
CA ALA A 153 39.66 10.50 18.78
C ALA A 153 41.18 10.54 19.02
N LEU A 154 41.65 11.51 19.82
CA LEU A 154 43.05 11.56 20.21
C LEU A 154 43.37 10.29 21.00
N ASN A 155 44.39 9.58 20.54
CA ASN A 155 44.85 8.35 21.16
C ASN A 155 45.37 8.66 22.58
N THR A 156 44.68 8.15 23.61
CA THR A 156 44.98 8.40 25.03
C THR A 156 46.00 7.43 25.62
N ALA A 157 46.57 6.51 24.84
CA ALA A 157 47.60 5.60 25.31
C ALA A 157 49.00 6.22 25.16
N ASN A 158 49.72 6.38 26.28
CA ASN A 158 51.14 6.74 26.24
C ASN A 158 51.96 5.64 25.56
N PRO A 159 52.95 5.97 24.69
CA PRO A 159 53.80 4.97 24.05
C PRO A 159 54.63 4.21 25.08
N ALA A 160 54.79 2.89 24.89
CA ALA A 160 55.62 2.06 25.73
C ALA A 160 57.11 2.49 25.67
N PRO A 161 57.84 2.52 26.80
CA PRO A 161 59.25 2.86 26.81
C PRO A 161 60.09 1.83 26.04
N LYS A 162 61.16 2.29 25.38
CA LYS A 162 62.02 1.47 24.52
C LYS A 162 62.68 0.32 25.28
N ASN A 163 62.73 -0.84 24.63
CA ASN A 163 63.33 -2.07 25.16
C ASN A 163 64.78 -1.86 25.63
N ALA A 164 65.08 -2.43 26.80
CA ALA A 164 66.43 -2.48 27.35
C ALA A 164 67.36 -3.32 26.45
N ARG A 165 68.61 -2.89 26.33
CA ARG A 165 69.62 -3.51 25.46
C ARG A 165 70.49 -4.47 26.28
N THR A 166 70.52 -5.76 25.97
CA THR A 166 71.57 -6.72 26.40
C THR A 166 71.38 -8.07 25.67
N ALA A 167 72.38 -8.95 25.48
CA ALA A 167 73.83 -8.94 25.70
C ALA A 167 74.51 -9.78 24.59
N ARG A 168 75.80 -9.58 24.35
CA ARG A 168 76.56 -10.23 23.26
C ARG A 168 77.08 -11.61 23.71
N THR A 169 76.53 -12.69 23.18
CA THR A 169 77.04 -14.06 23.43
C THR A 169 78.17 -14.41 22.45
N ARG A 170 79.31 -14.88 22.99
CA ARG A 170 80.48 -15.33 22.23
C ARG A 170 80.15 -16.60 21.44
N LYS A 171 80.56 -16.66 20.17
CA LYS A 171 80.52 -17.88 19.35
C LYS A 171 81.61 -18.85 19.80
N THR A 172 81.23 -20.07 20.16
CA THR A 172 82.12 -21.23 20.23
C THR A 172 82.05 -22.00 18.91
N THR A 173 83.22 -22.37 18.39
CA THR A 173 83.47 -23.04 17.11
C THR A 173 83.04 -24.51 17.12
N ALA A 174 82.39 -24.96 16.06
CA ALA A 174 82.15 -26.37 15.77
C ALA A 174 83.46 -27.05 15.30
N LYS A 175 83.70 -28.30 15.72
CA LYS A 175 84.75 -29.17 15.21
C LYS A 175 84.09 -30.30 14.41
N ALA A 176 84.79 -30.69 13.35
CA ALA A 176 84.39 -31.52 12.19
C ALA A 176 83.64 -32.81 12.51
#